data_AF-A0A2G2Z746-F1
#
_entry.id   AF-A0A2G2Z746-F1
#
_cell.length_a   1.000
_cell.length_b   1.000
_cell.length_c   1.000
_cell.angle_alpha   90.00
_cell.angle_beta   90.00
_cell.angle_gamma   90.00
#
_symmetry.space_group_name_H-M   'P 1'
#
loop_
_entity.id
_entity.type
_entity.pdbx_description
1 polymer ?
#
loop_
_entity_poly.entity_id
_entity_poly.type
_entity_poly.pdbx_seq_one_letter_code
_entity_poly.pdbx_strand_id
1 'polypeptide(L)'
;MEVGLYGKRSTDPLNLRLLRPEESWELLEKRAFGNDCCPDELLEVGKEIAENCKGLPLVSDLIAGVIAGREKKKSEWLVVRNNLNSFSLNSEVDVMKVIDLEVMKVIELSYEHLPHHLKPCLLYLARFPKDTTVETDELKMYWHTEGDDECGRSDGGVFG
;
A
#
# COMPACT_ATOMS: atom_id res chain seq x y z
N MET A 1 39.88 -12.50 -16.72
CA MET A 1 38.66 -11.66 -16.78
C MET A 1 37.48 -12.62 -16.76
N GLU A 2 37.02 -12.90 -15.55
CA GLU A 2 35.82 -13.64 -15.15
C GLU A 2 35.01 -12.64 -14.31
N VAL A 3 33.69 -12.63 -14.18
CA VAL A 3 32.55 -13.37 -14.74
C VAL A 3 31.35 -12.45 -14.49
N GLY A 4 30.36 -12.43 -15.37
CA GLY A 4 29.16 -11.60 -15.22
C GLY A 4 27.94 -12.23 -15.88
N LEU A 5 27.68 -13.51 -15.57
CA LEU A 5 26.49 -14.23 -15.99
C LEU A 5 25.80 -14.78 -14.75
N TYR A 6 24.80 -14.08 -14.23
CA TYR A 6 23.52 -14.69 -13.85
C TYR A 6 22.55 -13.60 -13.35
N GLY A 7 21.28 -13.70 -13.76
CA GLY A 7 20.25 -12.81 -13.26
C GLY A 7 19.07 -12.56 -14.20
N LYS A 8 18.95 -13.28 -15.33
CA LYS A 8 17.70 -13.23 -16.11
C LYS A 8 16.65 -14.07 -15.37
N ARG A 9 15.96 -13.50 -14.39
CA ARG A 9 14.69 -14.06 -13.92
C ARG A 9 13.71 -13.92 -15.08
N SER A 10 13.50 -15.01 -15.81
CA SER A 10 12.26 -15.20 -16.54
C SER A 10 11.17 -15.37 -15.48
N THR A 11 10.60 -14.28 -15.00
CA THR A 11 9.26 -14.36 -14.42
C THR A 11 8.35 -14.62 -15.62
N ASP A 12 8.01 -15.89 -15.84
CA ASP A 12 6.86 -16.21 -16.68
C ASP A 12 5.73 -15.29 -16.23
N PRO A 13 5.04 -14.59 -17.17
CA PRO A 13 3.96 -13.71 -16.78
C PRO A 13 3.01 -14.53 -15.91
N LEU A 14 2.86 -14.11 -14.64
CA LEU A 14 1.87 -14.68 -13.76
C LEU A 14 0.54 -14.43 -14.46
N ASN A 15 0.02 -15.45 -15.14
CA ASN A 15 -1.32 -15.44 -15.70
C ASN A 15 -2.28 -15.54 -14.51
N LEU A 16 -2.41 -14.41 -13.81
CA LEU A 16 -3.33 -14.25 -12.72
C LEU A 16 -4.73 -14.24 -13.32
N ARG A 17 -5.40 -15.39 -13.19
CA ARG A 17 -6.81 -15.54 -13.48
C ARG A 17 -7.60 -14.46 -12.73
N LEU A 18 -8.64 -13.92 -13.36
CA LEU A 18 -9.61 -13.08 -12.69
C LEU A 18 -10.29 -13.85 -11.54
N LEU A 19 -10.37 -13.21 -10.39
CA LEU A 19 -11.10 -13.68 -9.23
C LEU A 19 -12.59 -13.72 -9.56
N ARG A 20 -13.26 -14.78 -9.10
CA ARG A 20 -14.72 -14.81 -9.07
C ARG A 20 -15.21 -13.76 -8.05
N PRO A 21 -16.44 -13.23 -8.19
CA PRO A 21 -17.00 -12.29 -7.23
C PRO A 21 -16.91 -12.78 -5.79
N GLU A 22 -17.11 -14.08 -5.56
CA GLU A 22 -17.02 -14.72 -4.24
C GLU A 22 -15.59 -14.69 -3.70
N GLU A 23 -14.58 -14.97 -4.55
CA GLU A 23 -13.17 -14.94 -4.15
C GLU A 23 -12.70 -13.51 -3.85
N SER A 24 -13.17 -12.53 -4.63
CA SER A 24 -12.93 -11.11 -4.36
C SER A 24 -13.52 -10.71 -3.01
N TRP A 25 -14.77 -11.11 -2.74
CA TRP A 25 -15.42 -10.82 -1.46
C TRP A 25 -14.70 -11.48 -0.29
N GLU A 26 -14.34 -12.76 -0.39
CA GLU A 26 -13.59 -13.48 0.64
C GLU A 26 -12.25 -12.79 0.97
N LEU A 27 -11.56 -12.27 -0.05
CA LEU A 27 -10.31 -11.53 0.14
C LEU A 27 -10.57 -10.23 0.93
N LEU A 28 -11.57 -9.46 0.52
CA LEU A 28 -11.94 -8.20 1.17
C LEU A 28 -12.38 -8.43 2.62
N GLU A 29 -13.25 -9.41 2.85
CA GLU A 29 -13.76 -9.77 4.17
C GLU A 29 -12.61 -10.19 5.10
N LYS A 30 -11.74 -11.09 4.64
CA LYS A 30 -10.60 -11.57 5.43
C LYS A 30 -9.64 -10.44 5.76
N ARG A 31 -9.43 -9.48 4.86
CA ARG A 31 -8.54 -8.34 5.13
C ARG A 31 -9.15 -7.33 6.10
N ALA A 32 -10.45 -7.07 5.98
CA ALA A 32 -11.16 -6.07 6.77
C ALA A 32 -11.47 -6.55 8.20
N PHE A 33 -11.78 -7.84 8.38
CA PHE A 33 -12.23 -8.38 9.66
C PHE A 33 -11.29 -9.42 10.27
N GLY A 34 -10.31 -9.93 9.51
CA GLY A 34 -9.40 -10.95 9.99
C GLY A 34 -10.14 -12.25 10.31
N ASN A 35 -10.25 -12.58 11.60
CA ASN A 35 -11.01 -13.73 12.09
C ASN A 35 -12.39 -13.34 12.64
N ASP A 36 -12.72 -12.05 12.70
CA ASP A 36 -14.04 -11.58 13.14
C ASP A 36 -15.07 -11.77 12.03
N CYS A 37 -16.34 -11.93 12.40
CA CYS A 37 -17.43 -11.94 11.43
C CYS A 37 -17.72 -10.53 10.89
N CYS A 38 -18.02 -10.45 9.60
CA CYS A 38 -18.55 -9.24 8.97
C CYS A 38 -19.94 -8.91 9.55
N PRO A 39 -20.17 -7.68 10.06
CA PRO A 39 -21.51 -7.21 10.43
C PRO A 39 -22.46 -7.22 9.23
N ASP A 40 -23.72 -7.64 9.43
CA ASP A 40 -24.73 -7.73 8.37
C ASP A 40 -24.94 -6.41 7.60
N GLU A 41 -24.76 -5.27 8.29
CA GLU A 41 -24.88 -3.94 7.71
C GLU A 41 -23.80 -3.60 6.67
N LEU A 42 -22.63 -4.27 6.74
CA LEU A 42 -21.49 -4.09 5.85
C LEU A 42 -21.46 -5.13 4.72
N LEU A 43 -22.19 -6.24 4.86
CA LEU A 43 -22.18 -7.35 3.91
C LEU A 43 -22.59 -6.91 2.50
N GLU A 44 -23.68 -6.16 2.38
CA GLU A 44 -24.21 -5.73 1.08
C GLU A 44 -23.25 -4.77 0.38
N VAL A 45 -22.83 -3.70 1.06
CA VAL A 45 -21.89 -2.72 0.49
C VAL A 45 -20.53 -3.35 0.18
N GLY A 46 -20.10 -4.30 1.00
CA GLY A 46 -18.86 -5.04 0.79
C GLY A 46 -18.88 -5.89 -0.49
N LYS A 47 -19.99 -6.58 -0.76
CA LYS A 47 -20.19 -7.34 -2.00
C LYS A 47 -20.22 -6.43 -3.23
N GLU A 48 -20.91 -5.29 -3.15
CA GLU A 48 -20.91 -4.30 -4.24
C GLU A 48 -19.50 -3.78 -4.55
N ILE A 49 -18.68 -3.55 -3.52
CA ILE A 49 -17.28 -3.16 -3.71
C ILE A 49 -16.48 -4.29 -4.38
N ALA A 50 -16.68 -5.54 -3.97
CA ALA A 50 -16.01 -6.69 -4.58
C ALA A 50 -16.37 -6.84 -6.07
N GLU A 51 -17.64 -6.63 -6.44
CA GLU A 51 -18.10 -6.62 -7.83
C GLU A 51 -17.48 -5.46 -8.64
N ASN A 52 -17.31 -4.29 -8.01
CA ASN A 52 -16.66 -3.15 -8.61
C ASN A 52 -15.16 -3.38 -8.88
N CYS A 53 -14.52 -4.34 -8.19
CA CYS A 53 -13.14 -4.71 -8.47
C CYS A 53 -12.96 -5.49 -9.79
N LYS A 54 -14.06 -5.90 -10.46
CA LYS A 54 -14.07 -6.64 -11.74
C LYS A 54 -13.23 -7.92 -11.75
N GLY A 55 -13.00 -8.51 -10.57
CA GLY A 55 -12.20 -9.72 -10.41
C GLY A 55 -10.70 -9.52 -10.63
N LEU A 56 -10.20 -8.29 -10.71
CA LEU A 56 -8.78 -8.02 -10.90
C LEU A 56 -8.04 -8.25 -9.57
N PRO A 57 -7.14 -9.24 -9.47
CA PRO A 57 -6.52 -9.61 -8.19
C PRO A 57 -5.78 -8.45 -7.51
N LEU A 58 -5.06 -7.64 -8.30
CA LEU A 58 -4.33 -6.48 -7.79
C LEU A 58 -5.26 -5.40 -7.25
N VAL A 59 -6.37 -5.14 -7.94
CA VAL A 59 -7.39 -4.17 -7.53
C VAL A 59 -8.05 -4.63 -6.24
N SER A 60 -8.48 -5.90 -6.18
CA SER A 60 -9.10 -6.48 -4.99
C SER A 60 -8.18 -6.39 -3.77
N ASP A 61 -6.89 -6.70 -3.91
CA ASP A 61 -5.93 -6.62 -2.81
C ASP A 61 -5.72 -5.19 -2.30
N LEU A 62 -5.60 -4.22 -3.24
CA LEU A 62 -5.45 -2.81 -2.89
C LEU A 62 -6.69 -2.26 -2.18
N ILE A 63 -7.89 -2.54 -2.70
CA ILE A 63 -9.14 -2.11 -2.08
C ILE A 63 -9.36 -2.79 -0.73
N ALA A 64 -9.00 -4.07 -0.59
CA ALA A 64 -9.02 -4.75 0.69
C ALA A 64 -8.09 -4.07 1.71
N GLY A 65 -6.92 -3.62 1.28
CA GLY A 65 -6.00 -2.82 2.09
C GLY A 65 -6.60 -1.48 2.53
N VAL A 66 -7.25 -0.76 1.61
CA VAL A 66 -7.94 0.51 1.92
C VAL A 66 -9.05 0.28 2.94
N ILE A 67 -9.91 -0.71 2.73
CA ILE A 67 -11.02 -1.03 3.64
C ILE A 67 -10.53 -1.43 5.03
N ALA A 68 -9.44 -2.20 5.12
CA ALA A 68 -8.86 -2.60 6.40
C ALA A 68 -8.37 -1.42 7.26
N GLY A 69 -8.04 -0.28 6.63
CA GLY A 69 -7.68 0.95 7.32
C GLY A 69 -8.86 1.85 7.68
N ARG A 70 -10.10 1.52 7.31
CA ARG A 70 -11.30 2.32 7.56
C ARG A 70 -12.04 1.85 8.81
N GLU A 71 -12.82 2.75 9.40
CA GLU A 71 -13.75 2.35 10.47
C GLU A 71 -14.77 1.34 9.93
N LYS A 72 -15.16 0.38 10.77
CA LYS A 72 -16.20 -0.62 10.46
C LYS A 72 -17.60 0.00 10.51
N LYS A 73 -17.83 1.06 9.73
CA LYS A 73 -19.09 1.80 9.61
C LYS A 73 -19.55 1.82 8.16
N LYS A 74 -20.85 1.63 7.93
CA LYS A 74 -21.44 1.60 6.58
C LYS A 74 -21.16 2.89 5.79
N SER A 75 -21.11 4.05 6.46
CA SER A 75 -20.79 5.33 5.82
C SER A 75 -19.41 5.35 5.16
N GLU A 76 -18.39 4.83 5.86
CA GLU A 76 -17.01 4.81 5.34
C GLU A 76 -16.89 3.87 4.13
N TRP A 77 -17.58 2.73 4.17
CA TRP A 77 -17.59 1.76 3.08
C TRP A 77 -18.33 2.29 1.85
N LEU A 78 -19.42 3.05 2.06
CA LEU A 78 -20.12 3.74 0.98
C LEU A 78 -19.23 4.79 0.31
N VAL A 79 -18.33 5.47 1.03
CA VAL A 79 -17.36 6.39 0.41
C VAL A 79 -16.44 5.62 -0.55
N VAL A 80 -15.90 4.48 -0.11
CA VAL A 80 -15.06 3.62 -0.97
C VAL A 80 -15.84 3.15 -2.20
N ARG A 81 -17.07 2.65 -2.00
CA ARG A 81 -17.95 2.22 -3.10
C ARG A 81 -18.23 3.36 -4.08
N ASN A 82 -18.58 4.54 -3.58
CA ASN A 82 -18.92 5.70 -4.41
C ASN A 82 -17.72 6.21 -5.20
N ASN A 83 -16.52 6.17 -4.61
CA ASN A 83 -15.29 6.51 -5.32
C ASN A 83 -14.99 5.52 -6.44
N LEU A 84 -15.30 4.23 -6.25
CA LEU A 84 -15.18 3.22 -7.31
C LEU A 84 -16.23 3.41 -8.42
N ASN A 85 -17.45 3.84 -8.07
CA ASN A 85 -18.53 4.07 -9.03
C ASN A 85 -18.39 5.37 -9.83
N SER A 86 -17.80 6.42 -9.24
CA SER A 86 -17.68 7.74 -9.88
C SER A 86 -16.71 7.72 -11.07
N PHE A 87 -15.74 6.82 -11.03
CA PHE A 87 -14.91 6.51 -12.17
C PHE A 87 -15.61 5.41 -12.98
N SER A 88 -15.90 5.70 -14.23
CA SER A 88 -16.35 4.67 -15.16
C SER A 88 -15.18 3.71 -15.34
N LEU A 89 -15.19 2.59 -14.59
CA LEU A 89 -14.17 1.53 -14.62
C LEU A 89 -14.27 0.75 -15.93
N ASN A 90 -14.10 1.45 -17.05
CA ASN A 90 -14.13 0.90 -18.41
C ASN A 90 -12.79 0.26 -18.78
N SER A 91 -11.75 0.53 -17.97
CA SER A 91 -10.41 0.00 -18.16
C SER A 91 -9.70 -0.19 -16.81
N GLU A 92 -8.74 -1.11 -16.75
CA GLU A 92 -7.84 -1.31 -15.60
C GLU A 92 -7.13 0.00 -15.20
N VAL A 93 -6.84 0.87 -16.17
CA VAL A 93 -6.18 2.16 -15.96
C VAL A 93 -7.06 3.11 -15.13
N ASP A 94 -8.37 3.06 -15.32
CA ASP A 94 -9.29 3.93 -14.57
C ASP A 94 -9.48 3.44 -13.13
N VAL A 95 -9.45 2.12 -12.92
CA VAL A 95 -9.44 1.51 -11.58
C VAL A 95 -8.18 1.92 -10.81
N MET A 96 -7.02 1.87 -11.48
CA MET A 96 -5.75 2.25 -10.86
C MET A 96 -5.73 3.71 -10.41
N LYS A 97 -6.37 4.62 -11.15
CA LYS A 97 -6.47 6.05 -10.73
C LYS A 97 -7.31 6.24 -9.46
N VAL A 98 -8.39 5.47 -9.27
CA VAL A 98 -9.20 5.52 -8.04
C VAL A 98 -8.37 5.04 -6.86
N ILE A 99 -7.69 3.92 -7.06
CA ILE A 99 -6.79 3.35 -6.06
C ILE A 99 -5.68 4.35 -5.75
N ASP A 100 -5.07 4.97 -6.76
CA ASP A 100 -4.03 5.97 -6.57
C ASP A 100 -4.51 7.10 -5.65
N LEU A 101 -5.74 7.61 -5.81
CA LEU A 101 -6.27 8.67 -4.95
C LEU A 101 -6.47 8.23 -3.50
N GLU A 102 -7.02 7.04 -3.27
CA GLU A 102 -7.25 6.52 -1.92
C GLU A 102 -5.95 6.07 -1.24
N VAL A 103 -5.07 5.43 -1.99
CA VAL A 103 -3.73 5.00 -1.54
C VAL A 103 -2.86 6.22 -1.27
N MET A 104 -2.92 7.27 -2.10
CA MET A 104 -2.21 8.53 -1.83
C MET A 104 -2.64 9.14 -0.51
N LYS A 105 -3.94 9.16 -0.19
CA LYS A 105 -4.41 9.62 1.13
C LYS A 105 -3.88 8.77 2.28
N VAL A 106 -3.82 7.45 2.11
CA VAL A 106 -3.25 6.54 3.10
C VAL A 106 -1.75 6.77 3.27
N ILE A 107 -1.01 6.96 2.19
CA ILE A 107 0.43 7.28 2.20
C ILE A 107 0.67 8.63 2.86
N GLU A 108 -0.13 9.65 2.53
CA GLU A 108 -0.04 10.99 3.13
C GLU A 108 -0.26 10.93 4.64
N LEU A 109 -1.33 10.28 5.10
CA LEU A 109 -1.58 10.10 6.53
C LEU A 109 -0.45 9.32 7.21
N SER A 110 0.01 8.24 6.57
CA SER A 110 1.12 7.43 7.10
C SER A 110 2.41 8.25 7.19
N TYR A 111 2.67 9.12 6.22
CA TYR A 111 3.83 10.01 6.17
C TYR A 111 3.75 11.12 7.23
N GLU A 112 2.56 11.69 7.47
CA GLU A 112 2.35 12.69 8.51
C GLU A 112 2.65 12.11 9.90
N HIS A 113 2.19 10.88 10.16
CA HIS A 113 2.41 10.17 11.41
C HIS A 113 3.79 9.49 11.54
N LEU A 114 4.60 9.52 10.49
CA LEU A 114 5.93 8.92 10.51
C LEU A 114 6.90 9.78 11.36
N PRO A 115 7.74 9.17 12.23
CA PRO A 115 8.78 9.90 12.95
C PRO A 115 9.68 10.74 12.02
N HIS A 116 10.10 11.92 12.46
CA HIS A 116 10.84 12.87 11.63
C HIS A 116 12.08 12.27 10.94
N HIS A 117 12.85 11.43 11.64
CA HIS A 117 14.05 10.78 11.10
C HIS A 117 13.75 9.73 10.01
N LEU A 118 12.52 9.21 9.94
CA LEU A 118 12.11 8.21 8.93
C LEU A 118 11.45 8.84 7.70
N LYS A 119 11.02 10.11 7.76
CA LYS A 119 10.44 10.81 6.59
C LYS A 119 11.42 10.90 5.40
N PRO A 120 12.70 11.28 5.59
CA PRO A 120 13.69 11.24 4.51
C PRO A 120 13.90 9.84 3.92
N CYS A 121 13.84 8.80 4.76
CA CYS A 121 14.00 7.41 4.33
C CYS A 121 12.90 6.99 3.34
N LEU A 122 11.64 7.39 3.59
CA LEU A 122 10.55 7.12 2.65
C LEU A 122 10.69 7.90 1.35
N LEU A 123 11.13 9.17 1.41
CA LEU A 123 11.38 9.98 0.21
C LEU A 123 12.54 9.44 -0.63
N TYR A 124 13.57 8.88 0.01
CA TYR A 124 14.69 8.24 -0.69
C TYR A 124 14.22 7.06 -1.55
N LEU A 125 13.27 6.26 -1.05
CA LEU A 125 12.67 5.16 -1.80
C LEU A 125 11.94 5.66 -3.06
N ALA A 126 11.34 6.85 -3.03
CA ALA A 126 10.66 7.44 -4.18
C ALA A 126 11.60 7.84 -5.34
N ARG A 127 12.93 7.84 -5.12
CA ARG A 127 13.94 8.10 -6.16
C ARG A 127 14.09 6.96 -7.14
N PHE A 128 13.81 5.72 -6.72
CA PHE A 128 14.00 4.56 -7.57
C PHE A 128 12.88 4.47 -8.62
N PRO A 129 13.19 4.11 -9.88
CA PRO A 129 12.17 3.87 -10.88
C PRO A 129 11.19 2.79 -10.42
N LYS A 130 9.95 2.84 -10.93
CA LYS A 130 8.96 1.79 -10.69
C LYS A 130 9.53 0.42 -11.09
N ASP A 131 9.30 -0.59 -10.25
CA ASP A 131 9.70 -1.99 -10.47
C ASP A 131 11.22 -2.23 -10.49
N THR A 132 12.01 -1.34 -9.88
CA THR A 132 13.47 -1.52 -9.74
C THR A 132 13.81 -2.37 -8.51
N THR A 133 14.77 -3.27 -8.65
CA THR A 133 15.32 -3.99 -7.50
C THR A 133 16.29 -3.08 -6.75
N VAL A 134 16.05 -2.86 -5.47
CA VAL A 134 16.96 -2.11 -4.59
C VAL A 134 17.60 -3.07 -3.61
N GLU A 135 18.92 -2.98 -3.46
CA GLU A 135 19.66 -3.83 -2.54
C GLU A 135 19.40 -3.39 -1.09
N THR A 136 18.95 -4.33 -0.25
CA THR A 136 18.53 -4.02 1.13
C THR A 136 19.67 -3.50 1.99
N ASP A 137 20.92 -3.87 1.68
CA ASP A 137 22.09 -3.47 2.45
C ASP A 137 22.54 -2.04 2.12
N GLU A 138 22.34 -1.59 0.87
CA GLU A 138 22.49 -0.18 0.51
C GLU A 138 21.46 0.68 1.26
N LEU A 139 20.20 0.23 1.31
CA LEU A 139 19.13 0.91 2.05
C LEU A 139 19.43 1.05 3.54
N LYS A 140 19.88 -0.03 4.19
CA LYS A 140 20.25 0.00 5.62
C LYS A 140 21.41 0.95 5.90
N MET A 141 22.41 0.96 5.03
CA MET A 141 23.58 1.85 5.18
C MET A 141 23.15 3.32 5.13
N TYR A 142 22.32 3.69 4.16
CA TYR A 142 21.75 5.03 4.07
C TYR A 142 20.88 5.39 5.29
N TRP A 143 20.06 4.45 5.76
CA TRP A 143 19.19 4.66 6.92
C TRP A 143 19.94 4.80 8.25
N HIS A 144 21.15 4.23 8.38
CA HIS A 144 22.00 4.46 9.55
C HIS A 144 22.70 5.82 9.54
N THR A 145 23.00 6.37 8.37
CA THR A 145 23.76 7.63 8.28
C THR A 145 22.93 8.89 8.52
N GLU A 146 21.60 8.82 8.41
CA GLU A 146 20.70 9.98 8.53
C GLU A 146 19.90 10.03 9.85
N GLY A 147 20.03 9.01 10.71
CA GLY A 147 19.32 8.92 12.00
C GLY A 147 20.05 9.53 13.20
N ASP A 148 21.34 9.84 13.08
CA ASP A 148 22.23 10.15 14.21
C ASP A 148 22.74 11.61 14.26
N ASP A 149 22.12 12.55 13.54
CA ASP A 149 22.54 13.97 13.56
C ASP A 149 21.67 14.90 14.42
N GLU A 150 20.94 14.37 15.42
CA GLU A 150 20.36 15.20 16.48
C GLU A 150 20.64 14.64 17.90
N CYS A 151 21.87 14.84 18.40
CA CYS A 151 22.10 14.91 19.84
C CYS A 151 23.29 15.82 20.22
N GLY A 152 22.97 17.01 20.75
CA GLY A 152 23.72 17.60 21.86
C GLY A 152 24.91 18.51 21.53
N ARG A 153 24.63 19.79 21.28
CA ARG A 153 25.44 20.90 21.83
C ARG A 153 25.71 20.59 23.30
N SER A 154 26.96 20.25 23.64
CA SER A 154 27.41 20.15 25.02
C SER A 154 28.23 21.40 25.32
N ASP A 155 27.68 22.26 26.16
CA ASP A 155 28.34 23.41 26.74
C ASP A 155 29.72 23.01 27.31
N GLY A 156 30.74 23.76 26.91
CA GLY A 156 32.06 23.71 27.51
C GLY A 156 32.04 24.30 28.92
N GLY A 157 31.68 23.48 29.90
CA GLY A 157 31.97 23.72 31.31
C GLY A 157 33.23 22.97 31.72
N VAL A 158 34.39 23.65 31.68
CA VAL A 158 35.64 23.17 32.28
C VAL A 158 35.55 23.43 33.79
N PHE A 159 35.58 22.37 34.60
CA PHE A 159 36.09 22.47 35.96
C PHE A 159 37.62 22.48 35.90
N GLY A 160 38.20 23.56 36.43
CA GLY A 160 39.63 23.83 36.53
C GLY A 160 39.88 25.30 36.77
#